data_AF-A0A955B5D6-F1
#
_entry.id   AF-A0A955B5D6-F1
#
_cell.length_a   1.000
_cell.length_b   1.000
_cell.length_c   1.000
_cell.angle_alpha   90.00
_cell.angle_beta   90.00
_cell.angle_gamma   90.00
#
_symmetry.space_group_name_H-M   'P 1'
#
loop_
_entity.id
_entity.type
_entity.pdbx_description
1 polymer ?
#
loop_
_entity_poly.entity_id
_entity_poly.type
_entity_poly.pdbx_seq_one_letter_code
_entity_poly.pdbx_strand_id
1 'polypeptide(L)' 'MAFFNGNDEDSADKMRDMLGPTQIDQLVRQAIHFCWMGLPKHKRNVDELERQIRRLVDRALRDVREDFDEFFTDID' A
#
# COMPACT_ATOMS: atom_id res chain seq x y z
N MET A 1 -19.02 -3.57 14.69
CA MET A 1 -18.52 -4.64 13.81
C MET A 1 -19.52 -4.76 12.68
N ALA A 2 -19.18 -4.25 11.49
CA ALA A 2 -20.12 -4.29 10.35
C ALA A 2 -19.98 -5.63 9.63
N PHE A 3 -21.09 -6.34 9.49
CA PHE A 3 -21.21 -7.56 8.70
C PHE A 3 -21.27 -7.17 7.22
N PHE A 4 -20.24 -7.53 6.45
CA PHE A 4 -20.23 -7.29 5.00
C PHE A 4 -21.00 -8.40 4.29
N ASN A 5 -22.09 -8.04 3.61
CA ASN A 5 -22.83 -8.93 2.72
C ASN A 5 -22.32 -8.67 1.31
N GLY A 6 -21.56 -9.60 0.74
CA GLY A 6 -20.73 -9.38 -0.46
C GLY A 6 -21.47 -9.39 -1.79
N ASN A 7 -22.67 -8.79 -1.91
CA ASN A 7 -23.48 -8.91 -3.13
C ASN A 7 -24.13 -7.61 -3.64
N ASP A 8 -23.71 -6.44 -3.15
CA ASP A 8 -24.25 -5.15 -3.60
C ASP A 8 -23.17 -4.39 -4.39
N GLU A 9 -23.39 -4.11 -5.68
CA GLU A 9 -22.54 -3.25 -6.53
C GLU A 9 -22.24 -1.90 -5.84
N ASP A 10 -23.23 -1.41 -5.11
CA ASP A 10 -23.19 -0.20 -4.28
C ASP A 10 -22.13 -0.25 -3.16
N SER A 11 -21.70 -1.45 -2.74
CA SER A 11 -20.62 -1.65 -1.76
C SER A 11 -19.24 -1.67 -2.42
N ALA A 12 -19.13 -2.19 -3.64
CA ALA A 12 -17.89 -2.18 -4.41
C ALA A 12 -17.52 -0.76 -4.84
N ASP A 13 -18.49 0.02 -5.29
CA ASP A 13 -18.27 1.43 -5.66
C ASP A 13 -17.89 2.29 -4.44
N LYS A 14 -18.56 2.09 -3.30
CA LYS A 14 -18.15 2.72 -2.03
C LYS A 14 -16.75 2.32 -1.61
N MET A 15 -16.35 1.06 -1.79
CA MET A 15 -14.99 0.62 -1.50
C MET A 15 -13.97 1.26 -2.45
N ARG A 16 -14.32 1.44 -3.73
CA ARG A 16 -13.49 2.12 -4.72
C ARG A 16 -13.31 3.61 -4.41
N ASP A 17 -14.35 4.26 -3.91
CA ASP A 17 -14.29 5.66 -3.47
C ASP A 17 -13.47 5.80 -2.18
N MET A 18 -13.64 4.86 -1.24
CA MET A 18 -12.90 4.84 0.03
C MET A 18 -11.43 4.44 -0.12
N LEU A 19 -11.08 3.60 -1.10
CA LEU A 19 -9.72 3.11 -1.34
C LEU A 19 -9.17 3.62 -2.68
N GLY A 20 -9.77 4.70 -3.20
CA GLY A 20 -9.36 5.31 -4.45
C GLY A 20 -8.00 6.00 -4.35
N PRO A 21 -7.39 6.37 -5.49
CA PRO A 21 -6.04 6.94 -5.55
C PRO A 21 -5.83 8.14 -4.61
N THR A 22 -6.85 8.98 -4.43
CA THR A 22 -6.80 10.14 -3.54
C THR A 22 -6.63 9.74 -2.07
N GLN A 23 -7.38 8.74 -1.60
CA GLN A 23 -7.26 8.27 -0.22
C GLN A 23 -5.92 7.54 -0.01
N ILE A 24 -5.49 6.77 -1.02
CA ILE A 24 -4.18 6.10 -1.00
C ILE A 24 -3.03 7.11 -0.95
N ASP A 25 -3.08 8.24 -1.68
CA ASP A 25 -2.06 9.30 -1.59
C ASP A 25 -1.92 9.82 -0.15
N GLN A 26 -3.04 10.06 0.54
CA GLN A 26 -3.02 10.48 1.94
C GLN A 26 -2.38 9.43 2.86
N LEU A 27 -2.73 8.15 2.66
CA LEU A 27 -2.16 7.04 3.43
C LEU A 27 -0.66 6.89 3.16
N VAL A 28 -0.20 7.07 1.92
CA VAL A 28 1.22 7.07 1.57
C VAL A 28 1.96 8.21 2.28
N ARG A 29 1.39 9.42 2.31
CA ARG A 29 1.98 10.55 3.05
C ARG A 29 2.07 10.27 4.55
N GLN A 30 1.02 9.69 5.14
CA GLN A 30 1.04 9.28 6.55
C GLN A 30 2.11 8.23 6.82
N ALA A 31 2.25 7.22 5.95
CA ALA A 31 3.27 6.19 6.05
C ALA A 31 4.69 6.78 6.01
N ILE A 32 4.95 7.77 5.15
CA ILE A 32 6.22 8.50 5.10
C ILE A 32 6.49 9.20 6.44
N HIS A 33 5.50 9.86 7.04
CA HIS A 33 5.65 10.48 8.35
C HIS A 33 5.93 9.46 9.47
N PHE A 34 5.24 8.32 9.46
CA PHE A 34 5.53 7.24 10.42
C PHE A 34 6.94 6.68 10.26
N CYS A 35 7.41 6.50 9.01
CA CYS A 35 8.77 6.07 8.73
C CYS A 35 9.79 7.07 9.30
N TRP A 36 9.59 8.38 9.10
CA TRP A 36 10.44 9.42 9.67
C TRP A 36 10.53 9.35 11.20
N MET A 37 9.39 9.16 11.88
CA MET A 37 9.35 9.04 13.33
C MET A 37 10.05 7.78 13.84
N GLY A 38 10.01 6.69 13.06
CA GLY A 38 10.68 5.43 13.36
C GLY A 38 12.20 5.45 13.14
N LEU A 39 12.73 6.39 12.35
CA LEU A 39 14.18 6.45 12.10
C LEU A 39 14.97 6.78 13.38
N PRO A 40 16.11 6.08 13.63
CA PRO A 40 17.04 6.45 14.68
C PRO A 40 17.52 7.89 14.53
N LYS A 41 17.64 8.64 15.64
CA LYS A 41 17.98 10.08 15.60
C LYS A 41 19.25 10.38 14.80
N HIS A 42 20.27 9.53 14.88
CA HIS A 42 21.54 9.71 14.18
C HIS A 42 21.49 9.39 12.67
N LYS A 43 20.40 8.79 12.18
CA LYS A 43 20.16 8.48 10.76
C LYS A 43 18.97 9.24 10.19
N ARG A 44 18.34 10.12 10.97
CA ARG A 44 17.13 10.83 10.57
C ARG A 44 17.48 11.99 9.64
N ASN A 45 17.57 11.67 8.36
CA ASN A 45 17.72 12.63 7.26
C ASN A 45 16.82 12.20 6.09
N VAL A 46 16.64 13.10 5.13
CA VAL A 46 15.71 12.89 4.01
C VAL A 46 16.19 11.75 3.10
N ASP A 47 17.49 11.64 2.86
CA ASP A 47 18.06 10.60 1.98
C ASP A 47 17.82 9.19 2.55
N GLU A 48 18.00 9.00 3.86
CA GLU A 48 17.71 7.75 4.54
C GLU A 48 16.22 7.43 4.49
N LEU A 49 15.35 8.42 4.74
CA LEU A 49 13.91 8.25 4.66
C LEU A 49 13.49 7.80 3.26
N GLU A 50 13.97 8.49 2.23
CA GLU A 50 13.68 8.16 0.83
C GLU A 50 14.15 6.74 0.50
N ARG A 51 15.37 6.37 0.91
CA ARG A 51 15.91 5.02 0.69
C ARG A 51 15.03 3.94 1.31
N GLN A 52 14.56 4.15 2.55
CA GLN A 52 13.69 3.18 3.23
C GLN A 52 12.33 3.08 2.53
N ILE A 53 11.71 4.20 2.18
CA ILE A 53 10.40 4.20 1.52
C ILE A 53 10.48 3.52 0.14
N ARG A 54 11.47 3.86 -0.69
CA ARG A 54 11.67 3.19 -1.99
C ARG A 54 11.80 1.69 -1.82
N ARG A 55 12.65 1.22 -0.89
CA ARG A 55 12.83 -0.21 -0.63
C ARG A 55 11.53 -0.91 -0.23
N LEU A 56 10.68 -0.27 0.60
CA LEU A 56 9.40 -0.85 1.02
C LEU A 56 8.42 -0.95 -0.15
N VAL A 57 8.30 0.12 -0.94
CA VAL A 57 7.40 0.16 -2.10
C VAL A 57 7.86 -0.80 -3.20
N ASP A 58 9.16 -0.81 -3.51
CA ASP A 58 9.74 -1.71 -4.51
C ASP A 58 9.49 -3.18 -4.16
N ARG A 59 9.63 -3.52 -2.86
CA ARG A 59 9.30 -4.86 -2.37
C ARG A 59 7.82 -5.19 -2.54
N ALA A 60 6.93 -4.31 -2.06
CA ALA A 60 5.49 -4.53 -2.16
C ALA A 60 5.02 -4.70 -3.62
N LEU A 61 5.57 -3.90 -4.54
CA LEU A 61 5.26 -4.02 -5.97
C LEU A 61 5.80 -5.31 -6.58
N ARG A 62 6.96 -5.77 -6.12
CA ARG A 62 7.52 -7.06 -6.55
C ARG A 62 6.64 -8.21 -6.09
N ASP A 63 6.25 -8.23 -4.81
CA ASP A 63 5.40 -9.27 -4.25
C ASP A 63 4.07 -9.37 -5.02
N VAL A 64 3.43 -8.22 -5.32
CA VAL A 64 2.20 -8.17 -6.14
C VAL A 64 2.39 -8.71 -7.56
N ARG A 65 3.57 -8.49 -8.17
CA ARG A 65 3.86 -9.03 -9.51
C ARG A 65 4.06 -10.53 -9.47
N GLU A 66 4.79 -11.02 -8.48
CA GLU A 66 5.00 -12.45 -8.28
C GLU A 66 3.66 -13.17 -8.05
N ASP A 67 2.79 -12.64 -7.20
CA ASP A 67 1.44 -13.18 -6.97
C ASP A 67 0.58 -13.17 -8.26
N PHE A 68 0.70 -12.11 -9.06
CA PHE A 68 0.00 -12.02 -10.34
C PHE A 68 0.52 -13.08 -11.31
N ASP A 69 1.84 -13.19 -11.49
CA ASP A 69 2.46 -14.17 -12.38
C ASP A 69 2.09 -15.61 -11.94
N GLU A 70 2.13 -15.92 -10.64
CA GLU A 70 1.71 -17.22 -10.10
C GLU A 70 0.24 -17.54 -10.42
N PHE A 71 -0.67 -16.57 -10.21
CA PHE A 71 -2.09 -16.73 -10.50
C PHE A 71 -2.37 -17.02 -11.99
N PHE A 72 -1.60 -16.44 -12.90
CA PHE A 72 -1.78 -16.67 -14.34
C PHE A 72 -1.02 -17.90 -14.86
N THR A 73 0.06 -18.34 -14.22
CA THR A 73 0.74 -19.59 -14.59
C THR A 73 0.00 -20.86 -14.18
N ASP A 74 -0.90 -20.81 -13.19
CA ASP A 74 -1.75 -21.95 -12.79
C ASP A 74 -2.98 -22.16 -13.70
N ILE A 75 -3.17 -21.31 -14.72
CA ILE A 75 -4.32 -21.34 -15.64
C ILE A 75 -3.94 -21.94 -17.03
N ASP A 76 -2.65 -22.21 -17.29
CA ASP A 76 -2.14 -22.94 -18.48
C ASP A 76 -1.82 -24.41 -18.16
#